data_AF-A0A7W0EKT1-F1
#
_entry.id   AF-A0A7W0EKT1-F1
#
_cell.length_a   1.000
_cell.length_b   1.000
_cell.length_c   1.000
_cell.angle_alpha   90.00
_cell.angle_beta   90.00
_cell.angle_gamma   90.00
#
_symmetry.space_group_name_H-M   'P 1'
#
loop_
_entity.id
_entity.type
_entity.pdbx_description
1 polymer ?
#
loop_
_entity_poly.entity_id
_entity_poly.type
_entity_poly.pdbx_seq_one_letter_code
_entity_poly.pdbx_strand_id
1 'polypeptide(L)'
;MSENEIEIRWARTKDPIKLGDYAKDFGIDINILSYYSDSQPFSEFPWLESKVRNSILKDIEYYWEEEKEENMSSFANVKKGVYVITLMDNIGIEYGKEVSQVLYIGRGALKNRINDHLKIWIPAITNSIYDFSLCFWMTEVKRRNNSDFFKEVESDLLWEFREKHKTTPLQNKIMGADHNKYHNYKKGWKRPLWKMSKSLKDGWAIKPLGENPWAIKLDE
;
A
#
# COMPACT_ATOMS: atom_id res chain seq x y z
N MET A 1 -29.65 -21.70 -4.03
CA MET A 1 -28.30 -21.61 -3.41
C MET A 1 -27.41 -20.97 -4.45
N SER A 2 -27.10 -19.69 -4.30
CA SER A 2 -26.40 -18.90 -5.32
C SER A 2 -24.96 -19.36 -5.51
N GLU A 3 -24.54 -19.38 -6.78
CA GLU A 3 -23.23 -19.79 -7.27
C GLU A 3 -22.07 -19.01 -6.60
N ASN A 4 -21.11 -19.75 -6.04
CA ASN A 4 -19.70 -19.42 -5.78
C ASN A 4 -19.30 -17.93 -5.68
N GLU A 5 -19.69 -17.24 -4.60
CA GLU A 5 -19.08 -15.95 -4.25
C GLU A 5 -17.63 -16.13 -3.80
N ILE A 6 -16.73 -15.32 -4.35
CA ILE A 6 -15.30 -15.34 -4.06
C ILE A 6 -15.02 -14.56 -2.78
N GLU A 7 -14.47 -15.23 -1.79
CA GLU A 7 -14.09 -14.60 -0.52
C GLU A 7 -12.64 -14.13 -0.55
N ILE A 8 -12.43 -12.86 -0.18
CA ILE A 8 -11.09 -12.26 -0.02
C ILE A 8 -10.95 -11.83 1.44
N ARG A 9 -9.87 -12.27 2.07
CA ARG A 9 -9.60 -12.09 3.50
C ARG A 9 -8.31 -11.31 3.67
N TRP A 10 -8.44 -10.13 4.23
CA TRP A 10 -7.34 -9.20 4.38
C TRP A 10 -6.72 -9.30 5.76
N ALA A 11 -5.40 -9.48 5.80
CA ALA A 11 -4.55 -9.11 6.92
C ALA A 11 -4.13 -7.64 6.76
N ARG A 12 -4.06 -6.89 7.87
CA ARG A 12 -3.70 -5.47 7.87
C ARG A 12 -2.72 -5.16 8.99
N THR A 13 -1.79 -4.25 8.73
CA THR A 13 -1.07 -3.57 9.82
C THR A 13 -2.05 -2.77 10.68
N LYS A 14 -2.06 -3.01 11.99
CA LYS A 14 -2.98 -2.31 12.92
C LYS A 14 -2.45 -0.94 13.27
N ASP A 15 -1.17 -0.85 13.58
CA ASP A 15 -0.49 0.39 13.89
C ASP A 15 0.03 1.07 12.61
N PRO A 16 0.07 2.42 12.58
CA PRO A 16 0.62 3.15 11.46
C PRO A 16 2.14 2.95 11.36
N ILE A 17 2.61 2.61 10.17
CA ILE A 17 4.04 2.45 9.87
C ILE A 17 4.61 3.81 9.44
N LYS A 18 5.52 4.37 10.25
CA LYS A 18 6.19 5.65 9.98
C LYS A 18 7.70 5.47 9.96
N LEU A 19 8.35 5.78 8.85
CA LEU A 19 9.81 5.60 8.74
C LEU A 19 10.57 6.36 9.84
N GLY A 20 10.08 7.54 10.24
CA GLY A 20 10.70 8.32 11.30
C GLY A 20 10.67 7.63 12.66
N ASP A 21 9.57 6.97 13.01
CA ASP A 21 9.45 6.27 14.29
C ASP A 21 10.44 5.09 14.38
N TYR A 22 10.56 4.29 13.32
CA TYR A 22 11.55 3.21 13.27
C TYR A 22 13.00 3.72 13.25
N ALA A 23 13.26 4.91 12.71
CA ALA A 23 14.60 5.50 12.76
C ALA A 23 14.98 5.97 14.17
N LYS A 24 14.01 6.49 14.93
CA LYS A 24 14.20 6.93 16.32
C LYS A 24 14.65 5.79 17.23
N ASP A 25 14.20 4.56 16.97
CA ASP A 25 14.66 3.36 17.69
C ASP A 25 16.18 3.12 17.56
N PHE A 26 16.81 3.68 16.51
CA PHE A 26 18.24 3.65 16.30
C PHE A 26 18.95 4.93 16.74
N GLY A 27 18.26 5.78 17.52
CA GLY A 27 18.77 7.06 18.03
C GLY A 27 18.83 8.16 16.98
N ILE A 28 18.13 8.00 15.85
CA ILE A 28 18.18 8.93 14.74
C ILE A 28 16.81 9.53 14.51
N ASP A 29 16.71 10.84 14.69
CA ASP A 29 15.55 11.57 14.24
C ASP A 29 15.75 12.01 12.79
N ILE A 30 15.03 11.36 11.86
CA ILE A 30 15.10 11.70 10.42
C ILE A 30 14.74 13.18 10.19
N ASN A 31 13.97 13.74 11.10
CA ASN A 31 13.50 15.12 11.13
C ASN A 31 14.64 16.11 11.33
N ILE A 32 15.55 15.74 12.22
CA ILE A 32 16.77 16.48 12.52
C ILE A 32 17.74 16.30 11.36
N LEU A 33 17.90 15.08 10.84
CA LEU A 33 18.80 14.83 9.71
C LEU A 33 18.41 15.65 8.47
N SER A 34 17.12 15.73 8.14
CA SER A 34 16.66 16.50 6.98
C SER A 34 16.81 18.02 7.16
N TYR A 35 16.92 18.49 8.41
CA TYR A 35 17.10 19.91 8.73
C TYR A 35 18.57 20.34 8.73
N TYR A 36 19.46 19.50 9.25
CA TYR A 36 20.90 19.81 9.36
C TYR A 36 21.73 19.38 8.15
N SER A 37 21.21 18.47 7.35
CA SER A 37 21.80 18.19 6.07
C SER A 37 21.17 19.12 5.04
N ASP A 38 21.95 20.06 4.52
CA ASP A 38 21.59 20.81 3.31
C ASP A 38 21.45 19.80 2.15
N SER A 39 20.32 19.09 2.08
CA SER A 39 19.96 18.13 1.02
C SER A 39 20.56 16.71 1.11
N GLN A 40 20.87 16.13 2.28
CA GLN A 40 21.31 14.72 2.32
C GLN A 40 20.11 13.79 2.64
N PRO A 41 19.52 13.12 1.64
CA PRO A 41 18.35 12.28 1.83
C PRO A 41 18.64 11.07 2.74
N PHE A 42 17.60 10.50 3.35
CA PHE A 42 17.69 9.27 4.15
C PHE A 42 18.47 8.11 3.46
N SER A 43 18.47 8.10 2.13
CA SER A 43 19.24 7.15 1.30
C SER A 43 20.77 7.26 1.44
N GLU A 44 21.30 8.35 1.99
CA GLU A 44 22.74 8.51 2.27
C GLU A 44 23.21 7.78 3.54
N PHE A 45 22.28 7.21 4.29
CA PHE A 45 22.58 6.29 5.39
C PHE A 45 22.12 4.85 5.04
N PRO A 46 22.73 4.15 4.07
CA PRO A 46 22.29 2.81 3.65
C PRO A 46 22.18 1.79 4.79
N TRP A 47 23.05 1.92 5.80
CA TRP A 47 23.02 1.05 6.98
C TRP A 47 21.75 1.28 7.81
N LEU A 48 21.33 2.54 7.98
CA LEU A 48 20.14 2.93 8.73
C LEU A 48 18.90 2.56 7.94
N GLU A 49 18.86 2.90 6.65
CA GLU A 49 17.77 2.53 5.74
C GLU A 49 17.53 1.01 5.79
N SER A 50 18.61 0.22 5.78
CA SER A 50 18.52 -1.23 5.90
C SER A 50 17.95 -1.68 7.24
N LYS A 51 18.37 -1.09 8.36
CA LYS A 51 17.86 -1.43 9.70
C LYS A 51 16.39 -1.05 9.88
N VAL A 52 16.01 0.15 9.46
CA VAL A 52 14.63 0.65 9.49
C VAL A 52 13.74 -0.23 8.63
N ARG A 53 14.12 -0.49 7.37
CA ARG A 53 13.37 -1.37 6.47
C ARG A 53 13.19 -2.78 7.04
N ASN A 54 14.24 -3.36 7.61
CA ASN A 54 14.17 -4.70 8.21
C ASN A 54 13.25 -4.72 9.43
N SER A 55 13.19 -3.64 10.21
CA SER A 55 12.30 -3.53 11.36
C SER A 55 10.84 -3.39 10.92
N ILE A 56 10.57 -2.53 9.93
CA ILE A 56 9.24 -2.41 9.31
C ILE A 56 8.78 -3.77 8.74
N LEU A 57 9.65 -4.48 8.03
CA LEU A 57 9.30 -5.79 7.47
C LEU A 57 8.98 -6.83 8.53
N LYS A 58 9.67 -6.80 9.67
CA LYS A 58 9.38 -7.68 10.81
C LYS A 58 8.00 -7.39 11.39
N ASP A 59 7.62 -6.11 11.50
CA ASP A 59 6.31 -5.73 12.02
C ASP A 59 5.19 -6.08 11.04
N ILE A 60 5.40 -5.86 9.74
CA ILE A 60 4.46 -6.32 8.70
C ILE A 60 4.32 -7.85 8.74
N GLU A 61 5.42 -8.58 8.89
CA GLU A 61 5.41 -10.04 9.03
C GLU A 61 4.67 -10.46 10.31
N TYR A 62 4.89 -9.80 11.44
CA TYR A 62 4.14 -10.02 12.68
C TYR A 62 2.63 -9.83 12.48
N TYR A 63 2.20 -8.71 11.90
CA TYR A 63 0.78 -8.45 11.63
C TYR A 63 0.16 -9.46 10.66
N TRP A 64 0.92 -9.89 9.65
CA TRP A 64 0.47 -10.95 8.75
C TRP A 64 0.24 -12.26 9.51
N GLU A 65 1.21 -12.71 10.32
CA GLU A 65 1.08 -13.97 11.06
C GLU A 65 -0.06 -13.94 12.09
N GLU A 66 -0.32 -12.78 12.71
CA GLU A 66 -1.42 -12.58 13.66
C GLU A 66 -2.81 -12.59 13.00
N GLU A 67 -2.95 -12.07 11.77
CA GLU A 67 -4.26 -11.88 11.13
C GLU A 67 -4.57 -12.88 10.01
N LYS A 68 -3.57 -13.60 9.47
CA LYS A 68 -3.79 -14.55 8.38
C LYS A 68 -4.70 -15.70 8.82
N GLU A 69 -5.45 -16.24 7.87
CA GLU A 69 -6.20 -17.48 8.11
C GLU A 69 -5.25 -18.70 8.18
N GLU A 70 -5.69 -19.77 8.85
CA GLU A 70 -4.88 -20.99 9.04
C GLU A 70 -4.42 -21.63 7.72
N ASN A 71 -5.22 -21.52 6.66
CA ASN A 71 -4.94 -22.05 5.32
C ASN A 71 -3.99 -21.15 4.50
N MET A 72 -3.66 -19.96 4.99
CA MET A 72 -2.74 -19.04 4.36
C MET A 72 -1.28 -19.35 4.74
N SER A 73 -0.42 -19.21 3.74
CA SER A 73 1.02 -19.40 3.88
C SER A 73 1.61 -18.33 4.82
N SER A 74 2.74 -18.64 5.46
CA SER A 74 3.51 -17.62 6.18
C SER A 74 3.97 -16.50 5.24
N PHE A 75 4.21 -15.30 5.77
CA PHE A 75 4.48 -14.08 4.99
C PHE A 75 5.58 -14.27 3.94
N ALA A 76 6.69 -14.92 4.33
CA ALA A 76 7.83 -15.22 3.45
C ALA A 76 7.49 -16.17 2.29
N ASN A 77 6.45 -16.99 2.47
CA ASN A 77 6.06 -18.05 1.54
C ASN A 77 4.89 -17.67 0.63
N VAL A 78 4.21 -16.54 0.87
CA VAL A 78 3.16 -16.06 -0.03
C VAL A 78 3.77 -15.64 -1.37
N LYS A 79 3.60 -16.47 -2.40
CA LYS A 79 4.03 -16.18 -3.78
C LYS A 79 2.96 -15.51 -4.63
N LYS A 80 1.69 -15.69 -4.26
CA LYS A 80 0.50 -15.21 -5.00
C LYS A 80 -0.35 -14.32 -4.10
N GLY A 81 0.24 -13.22 -3.67
CA GLY A 81 -0.44 -12.23 -2.85
C GLY A 81 -0.97 -11.07 -3.67
N VAL A 82 -1.99 -10.42 -3.12
CA VAL A 82 -2.44 -9.08 -3.49
C VAL A 82 -2.30 -8.19 -2.27
N TYR A 83 -1.86 -6.96 -2.46
CA TYR A 83 -1.67 -6.01 -1.38
C TYR A 83 -2.02 -4.60 -1.81
N VAL A 84 -2.39 -3.77 -0.84
CA VAL A 84 -2.72 -2.37 -1.01
C VAL A 84 -1.94 -1.57 0.02
N ILE A 85 -1.17 -0.59 -0.44
CA ILE A 85 -0.45 0.36 0.41
C ILE A 85 -1.28 1.63 0.48
N THR A 86 -1.60 2.03 1.70
CA THR A 86 -2.48 3.15 1.99
C THR A 86 -1.78 4.11 2.94
N LEU A 87 -2.13 5.39 2.86
CA LEU A 87 -1.97 6.33 3.95
C LEU A 87 -2.87 5.90 5.12
N MET A 88 -2.46 6.26 6.33
CA MET A 88 -3.23 6.11 7.56
C MET A 88 -3.53 7.47 8.16
N ASP A 89 -4.22 7.48 9.30
CA ASP A 89 -4.66 8.68 10.02
C ASP A 89 -5.64 9.55 9.22
N ASN A 90 -5.54 10.87 9.35
CA ASN A 90 -6.44 11.86 8.78
C ASN A 90 -5.86 12.54 7.53
N ILE A 91 -4.98 11.87 6.78
CA ILE A 91 -4.40 12.38 5.53
C ILE A 91 -4.83 11.50 4.36
N GLY A 92 -5.22 12.11 3.26
CA GLY A 92 -5.51 11.45 1.98
C GLY A 92 -4.99 12.23 0.79
N ILE A 93 -5.00 11.60 -0.39
CA ILE A 93 -4.66 12.21 -1.67
C ILE A 93 -5.95 12.58 -2.40
N GLU A 94 -6.00 13.78 -2.97
CA GLU A 94 -7.04 14.17 -3.92
C GLU A 94 -6.78 13.52 -5.28
N TYR A 95 -7.69 12.64 -5.69
CA TYR A 95 -7.75 12.04 -7.02
C TYR A 95 -8.91 12.68 -7.78
N GLY A 96 -8.63 13.75 -8.52
CA GLY A 96 -9.65 14.55 -9.20
C GLY A 96 -10.56 15.28 -8.20
N LYS A 97 -11.79 14.79 -8.00
CA LYS A 97 -12.77 15.37 -7.05
C LYS A 97 -12.99 14.52 -5.81
N GLU A 98 -12.35 13.35 -5.72
CA GLU A 98 -12.54 12.39 -4.64
C GLU A 98 -11.24 12.15 -3.89
N VAL A 99 -11.34 12.07 -2.56
CA VAL A 99 -10.20 11.80 -1.69
C VAL A 99 -10.07 10.30 -1.44
N SER A 100 -8.85 9.77 -1.54
CA SER A 100 -8.50 8.39 -1.16
C SER A 100 -7.18 8.31 -0.42
N GLN A 101 -7.06 7.31 0.44
CA GLN A 101 -5.81 7.00 1.13
C GLN A 101 -4.97 5.97 0.36
N VAL A 102 -5.50 5.35 -0.68
CA VAL A 102 -4.74 4.36 -1.46
C VAL A 102 -3.60 5.05 -2.19
N LEU A 103 -2.38 4.55 -2.03
CA LEU A 103 -1.20 4.99 -2.76
C LEU A 103 -0.82 3.99 -3.86
N TYR A 104 -1.00 2.70 -3.58
CA TYR A 104 -0.58 1.64 -4.47
C TYR A 104 -1.40 0.36 -4.27
N ILE A 105 -1.75 -0.31 -5.36
CA ILE A 105 -2.32 -1.66 -5.40
C ILE A 105 -1.35 -2.53 -6.19
N GLY A 106 -1.01 -3.71 -5.66
CA GLY A 106 -0.13 -4.61 -6.39
C GLY A 106 -0.26 -6.06 -6.02
N ARG A 107 0.55 -6.86 -6.71
CA ARG A 107 0.51 -8.32 -6.63
C ARG A 107 1.89 -8.96 -6.65
N GLY A 108 1.94 -10.24 -6.28
CA GLY A 108 3.13 -11.10 -6.38
C GLY A 108 3.57 -11.69 -5.04
N ALA A 109 4.86 -11.96 -4.91
CA ALA A 109 5.43 -12.49 -3.67
C ALA A 109 5.50 -11.38 -2.59
N LEU A 110 4.66 -11.47 -1.56
CA LEU A 110 4.38 -10.33 -0.65
C LEU A 110 5.66 -9.74 -0.04
N LYS A 111 6.47 -10.56 0.62
CA LYS A 111 7.72 -10.13 1.28
C LYS A 111 8.66 -9.39 0.33
N ASN A 112 8.91 -9.95 -0.85
CA ASN A 112 9.81 -9.35 -1.83
C ASN A 112 9.25 -8.03 -2.35
N ARG A 113 7.96 -8.01 -2.72
CA ARG A 113 7.33 -6.83 -3.32
C ARG A 113 7.21 -5.67 -2.33
N ILE A 114 6.85 -5.95 -1.08
CA ILE A 114 6.78 -4.93 -0.02
C ILE A 114 8.18 -4.40 0.30
N ASN A 115 9.19 -5.28 0.41
CA ASN A 115 10.58 -4.87 0.58
C ASN A 115 11.06 -3.96 -0.57
N ASP A 116 10.69 -4.25 -1.81
CA ASP A 116 11.04 -3.41 -2.97
C ASP A 116 10.43 -2.01 -2.84
N HIS A 117 9.17 -1.90 -2.41
CA HIS A 117 8.53 -0.60 -2.19
C HIS A 117 9.21 0.21 -1.09
N LEU A 118 9.56 -0.45 0.02
CA LEU A 118 10.31 0.13 1.14
C LEU A 118 11.73 0.57 0.76
N LYS A 119 12.29 0.02 -0.32
CA LYS A 119 13.61 0.39 -0.86
C LYS A 119 13.54 1.48 -1.93
N ILE A 120 12.51 1.47 -2.77
CA ILE A 120 12.49 2.25 -4.00
C ILE A 120 11.77 3.58 -3.81
N TRP A 121 10.46 3.56 -3.59
CA TRP A 121 9.66 4.78 -3.68
C TRP A 121 9.15 5.27 -2.32
N ILE A 122 8.95 4.41 -1.33
CA ILE A 122 8.52 4.83 0.02
C ILE A 122 9.51 5.84 0.62
N PRO A 123 10.83 5.61 0.61
CA PRO A 123 11.78 6.62 1.09
C PRO A 123 11.72 7.94 0.32
N ALA A 124 11.49 7.88 -1.00
CA ALA A 124 11.42 9.08 -1.84
C ALA A 124 10.20 9.95 -1.51
N ILE A 125 9.04 9.33 -1.31
CA ILE A 125 7.84 10.07 -0.90
C ILE A 125 7.98 10.57 0.54
N THR A 126 8.66 9.86 1.46
CA THR A 126 8.80 10.32 2.87
C THR A 126 9.73 11.51 2.99
N ASN A 127 10.71 11.60 2.07
CA ASN A 127 11.57 12.78 1.95
C ASN A 127 10.80 13.99 1.40
N SER A 128 9.73 13.77 0.62
CA SER A 128 8.98 14.84 -0.05
C SER A 128 7.78 15.32 0.78
N ILE A 129 7.10 14.39 1.44
CA ILE A 129 5.98 14.62 2.34
C ILE A 129 6.40 14.00 3.66
N TYR A 130 6.70 14.86 4.62
CA TYR A 130 7.32 14.47 5.85
C TYR A 130 6.46 13.51 6.69
N ASP A 131 7.07 12.37 7.06
CA ASP A 131 6.58 11.39 8.03
C ASP A 131 5.10 10.97 7.89
N PHE A 132 4.69 10.60 6.67
CA PHE A 132 3.34 10.05 6.48
C PHE A 132 3.22 8.64 7.07
N SER A 133 2.07 8.42 7.69
CA SER A 133 1.67 7.14 8.24
C SER A 133 1.23 6.18 7.14
N LEU A 134 1.83 4.99 7.08
CA LEU A 134 1.45 3.93 6.15
C LEU A 134 0.65 2.82 6.81
N CYS A 135 -0.20 2.19 6.00
CA CYS A 135 -0.89 0.96 6.34
C CYS A 135 -0.84 -0.01 5.16
N PHE A 136 -0.55 -1.28 5.45
CA PHE A 136 -0.45 -2.34 4.46
C PHE A 136 -1.61 -3.32 4.62
N TRP A 137 -2.40 -3.48 3.57
CA TRP A 137 -3.40 -4.55 3.45
C TRP A 137 -2.83 -5.65 2.58
N MET A 138 -3.00 -6.89 2.99
CA MET A 138 -2.40 -8.04 2.33
C MET A 138 -3.38 -9.20 2.33
N THR A 139 -3.38 -9.98 1.26
CA THR A 139 -4.12 -11.25 1.17
C THR A 139 -3.31 -12.22 0.32
N GLU A 140 -3.41 -13.50 0.65
CA GLU A 140 -3.00 -14.57 -0.26
C GLU A 140 -4.20 -14.99 -1.09
N VAL A 141 -4.02 -15.12 -2.40
CA VAL A 141 -5.09 -15.48 -3.33
C VAL A 141 -4.82 -16.86 -3.90
N LYS A 142 -5.64 -17.83 -3.51
CA LYS A 142 -5.59 -19.23 -3.97
C LYS A 142 -6.94 -19.59 -4.59
N ARG A 143 -6.94 -19.98 -5.87
CA ARG A 143 -8.13 -20.54 -6.54
C ARG A 143 -7.78 -21.83 -7.24
N ARG A 144 -8.59 -22.87 -7.01
CA ARG A 144 -8.42 -24.17 -7.69
C ARG A 144 -8.53 -23.96 -9.20
N ASN A 145 -7.60 -24.55 -9.95
CA ASN A 145 -7.52 -24.50 -11.42
C ASN A 145 -7.32 -23.09 -12.03
N ASN A 146 -7.00 -22.06 -11.24
CA ASN A 146 -6.60 -20.77 -11.77
C ASN A 146 -5.39 -20.24 -11.00
N SER A 147 -4.20 -20.54 -11.50
CA SER A 147 -2.93 -20.11 -10.91
C SER A 147 -2.71 -18.61 -10.98
N ASP A 148 -3.39 -17.93 -11.89
CA ASP A 148 -3.28 -16.51 -12.20
C ASP A 148 -4.41 -15.69 -11.57
N PHE A 149 -5.26 -16.28 -10.73
CA PHE A 149 -6.41 -15.59 -10.16
C PHE A 149 -6.04 -14.33 -9.35
N PHE A 150 -4.87 -14.32 -8.71
CA PHE A 150 -4.34 -13.14 -8.01
C PHE A 150 -4.09 -11.93 -8.96
N LYS A 151 -3.84 -12.18 -10.25
CA LYS A 151 -3.73 -11.15 -11.28
C LYS A 151 -5.10 -10.52 -11.57
N GLU A 152 -6.12 -11.36 -11.65
CA GLU A 152 -7.50 -10.93 -11.87
C GLU A 152 -8.01 -10.10 -10.67
N VAL A 153 -7.74 -10.54 -9.43
CA VAL A 153 -8.11 -9.78 -8.21
C VAL A 153 -7.46 -8.39 -8.16
N GLU A 154 -6.17 -8.27 -8.52
CA GLU A 154 -5.50 -6.96 -8.60
C GLU A 154 -6.12 -6.06 -9.67
N SER A 155 -6.37 -6.59 -10.86
CA SER A 155 -7.02 -5.85 -11.94
C SER A 155 -8.41 -5.36 -11.52
N ASP A 156 -9.19 -6.20 -10.83
CA ASP A 156 -10.52 -5.83 -10.36
C ASP A 156 -10.45 -4.72 -9.29
N LEU A 157 -9.47 -4.76 -8.36
CA LEU A 157 -9.26 -3.67 -7.40
C LEU A 157 -8.84 -2.35 -8.07
N LEU A 158 -7.97 -2.42 -9.07
CA LEU A 158 -7.56 -1.24 -9.86
C LEU A 158 -8.73 -0.66 -10.63
N TRP A 159 -9.57 -1.51 -11.22
CA TRP A 159 -10.78 -1.09 -11.91
C TRP A 159 -11.76 -0.39 -10.97
N GLU A 160 -12.03 -0.97 -9.81
CA GLU A 160 -12.90 -0.37 -8.78
C GLU A 160 -12.39 0.98 -8.29
N PHE A 161 -11.07 1.10 -8.12
CA PHE A 161 -10.45 2.39 -7.79
C PHE A 161 -10.68 3.41 -8.90
N ARG A 162 -10.41 3.05 -10.16
CA ARG A 162 -10.57 3.94 -11.31
C ARG A 162 -12.02 4.32 -11.57
N GLU A 163 -12.96 3.40 -11.43
CA GLU A 163 -14.38 3.70 -11.63
C GLU A 163 -14.85 4.82 -10.69
N LYS A 164 -14.32 4.83 -9.46
CA LYS A 164 -14.62 5.85 -8.45
C LYS A 164 -13.80 7.14 -8.63
N HIS A 165 -12.51 7.04 -8.89
CA HIS A 165 -11.57 8.17 -8.86
C HIS A 165 -11.18 8.70 -10.25
N LYS A 166 -11.62 8.03 -11.31
CA LYS A 166 -11.32 8.27 -12.74
C LYS A 166 -9.86 8.11 -13.16
N THR A 167 -8.95 7.95 -12.20
CA THR A 167 -7.52 7.68 -12.40
C THR A 167 -7.05 6.45 -11.60
N THR A 168 -5.78 6.07 -11.73
CA THR A 168 -5.11 5.04 -10.93
C THR A 168 -4.54 5.59 -9.62
N PRO A 169 -4.25 4.74 -8.62
CA PRO A 169 -3.49 5.18 -7.45
C PRO A 169 -2.15 5.81 -7.83
N LEU A 170 -1.68 6.74 -6.99
CA LEU A 170 -0.53 7.61 -7.27
C LEU A 170 0.72 6.87 -7.77
N GLN A 171 1.02 5.69 -7.21
CA GLN A 171 2.21 4.91 -7.57
C GLN A 171 1.94 3.78 -8.57
N ASN A 172 0.70 3.58 -8.99
CA ASN A 172 0.36 2.59 -10.01
C ASN A 172 0.66 3.16 -11.40
N LYS A 173 1.49 2.45 -12.18
CA LYS A 173 1.82 2.86 -13.54
C LYS A 173 0.89 2.30 -14.62
N ILE A 174 0.21 1.19 -14.33
CA ILE A 174 -0.62 0.41 -15.26
C ILE A 174 -1.89 -0.08 -14.54
N MET A 175 -2.94 -0.37 -15.32
CA MET A 175 -4.27 -0.82 -14.87
C MET A 175 -4.38 -2.31 -14.50
N GLY A 176 -3.27 -3.05 -14.51
CA GLY A 176 -3.27 -4.51 -14.37
C GLY A 176 -3.37 -5.21 -15.72
N ALA A 177 -3.76 -6.49 -15.71
CA ALA A 177 -4.00 -7.30 -16.92
C ALA A 177 -5.49 -7.30 -17.29
N ASP A 178 -5.83 -7.31 -18.59
CA ASP A 178 -7.19 -7.29 -19.16
C ASP A 178 -8.34 -7.64 -18.20
N HIS A 179 -9.12 -6.64 -17.79
CA HIS A 179 -10.33 -6.79 -17.00
C HIS A 179 -11.52 -7.20 -17.89
N ASN A 180 -11.44 -8.40 -18.47
CA ASN A 180 -12.48 -8.94 -19.36
C ASN A 180 -13.43 -9.92 -18.66
N LYS A 181 -13.26 -10.14 -17.35
CA LYS A 181 -14.03 -11.10 -16.56
C LYS A 181 -14.60 -10.43 -15.32
N TYR A 182 -15.92 -10.49 -15.17
CA TYR A 182 -16.59 -10.05 -13.97
C TYR A 182 -16.56 -11.16 -12.92
N HIS A 183 -15.97 -10.88 -11.76
CA HIS A 183 -15.94 -11.77 -10.62
C HIS A 183 -16.99 -11.36 -9.59
N ASN A 184 -17.75 -12.33 -9.09
CA ASN A 184 -18.67 -12.11 -7.98
C ASN A 184 -17.93 -12.33 -6.65
N TYR A 185 -17.70 -11.25 -5.90
CA TYR A 185 -16.98 -11.28 -4.63
C TYR A 185 -17.92 -11.08 -3.44
N LYS A 186 -17.61 -11.74 -2.32
CA LYS A 186 -18.27 -11.50 -1.04
C LYS A 186 -18.07 -10.07 -0.54
N LYS A 187 -18.99 -9.62 0.30
CA LYS A 187 -18.91 -8.31 0.98
C LYS A 187 -17.57 -8.16 1.71
N GLY A 188 -16.93 -7.01 1.52
CA GLY A 188 -15.68 -6.65 2.19
C GLY A 188 -14.40 -6.90 1.38
N TRP A 189 -14.48 -7.45 0.16
CA TRP A 189 -13.30 -7.61 -0.69
C TRP A 189 -12.64 -6.27 -1.05
N LYS A 190 -13.43 -5.19 -1.21
CA LYS A 190 -12.95 -3.81 -1.47
C LYS A 190 -12.51 -3.05 -0.21
N ARG A 191 -12.42 -3.68 0.97
CA ARG A 191 -12.10 -3.00 2.23
C ARG A 191 -10.89 -2.04 2.16
N PRO A 192 -9.77 -2.40 1.50
CA PRO A 192 -8.64 -1.49 1.39
C PRO A 192 -8.90 -0.21 0.59
N LEU A 193 -9.94 -0.19 -0.26
CA LEU A 193 -10.33 0.97 -1.08
C LEU A 193 -11.31 1.90 -0.37
N TRP A 194 -11.82 1.51 0.81
CA TRP A 194 -12.73 2.34 1.58
C TRP A 194 -11.97 3.50 2.23
N LYS A 195 -12.69 4.61 2.52
CA LYS A 195 -12.13 5.72 3.30
C LYS A 195 -11.84 5.15 4.70
N MET A 196 -10.57 4.91 5.03
CA MET A 196 -10.20 3.99 6.11
C MET A 196 -10.37 4.59 7.50
N SER A 197 -10.39 5.91 7.61
CA SER A 197 -10.61 6.59 8.87
C SER A 197 -11.90 7.41 8.81
N LYS A 198 -12.74 7.26 9.83
CA LYS A 198 -13.85 8.20 10.06
C LYS A 198 -13.30 9.64 10.19
N SER A 199 -12.06 9.77 10.65
CA SER A 199 -11.32 11.03 10.79
C SER A 199 -10.87 11.64 9.47
N LEU A 200 -10.84 10.92 8.34
CA LEU A 200 -10.54 11.54 7.03
C LEU A 200 -11.62 12.57 6.63
N LYS A 201 -12.84 12.45 7.18
CA LYS A 201 -13.89 13.46 6.98
C LYS A 201 -13.48 14.84 7.50
N ASP A 202 -12.72 14.86 8.60
CA ASP A 202 -12.19 16.06 9.24
C ASP A 202 -10.67 16.18 9.02
N GLY A 203 -10.16 15.50 7.98
CA GLY A 203 -8.75 15.36 7.67
C GLY A 203 -8.26 16.31 6.59
N TRP A 204 -7.01 16.12 6.19
CA TRP A 204 -6.37 16.86 5.11
C TRP A 204 -6.36 16.02 3.84
N ALA A 205 -6.74 16.65 2.73
CA ALA A 205 -6.47 16.13 1.40
C ALA A 205 -5.29 16.90 0.81
N ILE A 206 -4.28 16.18 0.34
CA ILE A 206 -3.17 16.77 -0.39
C ILE A 206 -3.34 16.49 -1.88
N LYS A 207 -3.09 17.52 -2.69
CA LYS A 207 -3.06 17.41 -4.14
C LYS A 207 -1.61 17.58 -4.59
N PRO A 208 -0.99 16.57 -5.22
CA PRO A 208 0.34 16.77 -5.76
C PRO A 208 0.27 17.81 -6.89
N LEU A 209 1.28 18.68 -6.98
CA LEU A 209 1.35 19.75 -7.98
C LEU A 209 1.34 19.17 -9.41
N GLY A 210 0.88 19.93 -10.40
CA GLY A 210 0.74 19.42 -11.78
C GLY A 210 2.05 18.89 -12.39
N GLU A 211 3.19 19.52 -12.08
CA GLU A 211 4.52 19.07 -12.54
C GLU A 211 5.13 17.98 -11.65
N ASN A 212 4.45 17.58 -10.57
CA ASN A 212 4.96 16.53 -9.71
C ASN A 212 5.08 15.24 -10.55
N PRO A 213 6.25 14.58 -10.57
CA PRO A 213 6.47 13.38 -11.41
C PRO A 213 5.52 12.22 -11.08
N TRP A 214 4.89 12.24 -9.90
CA TRP A 214 3.85 11.31 -9.49
C TRP A 214 2.43 11.77 -9.89
N ALA A 215 2.20 13.06 -10.13
CA ALA A 215 0.89 13.64 -10.46
C ALA A 215 0.53 13.63 -11.94
N ILE A 216 1.51 13.55 -12.86
CA ILE A 216 1.30 13.66 -14.32
C ILE A 216 0.22 12.70 -14.87
N LYS A 217 -0.19 11.68 -14.11
CA LYS A 217 -1.21 10.68 -14.47
C LYS A 217 -2.60 10.90 -13.84
N LEU A 218 -2.76 11.91 -12.99
CA LEU A 218 -4.01 12.16 -12.26
C LEU A 218 -5.02 13.00 -13.07
N ASP A 219 -4.54 13.72 -14.09
CA ASP A 219 -5.31 14.72 -14.85
C ASP A 219 -5.85 14.20 -16.21
N GLU A 220 -5.85 12.88 -16.45
CA GLU A 220 -6.50 12.25 -17.63
C GLU A 220 -7.96 11.87 -17.40
#